data_AF-A0A1A8GUV3-F1
#
_entry.id   AF-A0A1A8GUV3-F1
#
_cell.length_a   1.000
_cell.length_b   1.000
_cell.length_c   1.000
_cell.angle_alpha   90.00
_cell.angle_beta   90.00
_cell.angle_gamma   90.00
#
_symmetry.space_group_name_H-M   'P 1'
#
loop_
_entity.id
_entity.type
_entity.pdbx_description
1 polymer ?
#
loop_
_entity_poly.entity_id
_entity_poly.type
_entity_poly.pdbx_seq_one_letter_code
_entity_poly.pdbx_strand_id
1 'polypeptide(L)'
;RLASEGVKLTQHIAAAPLCSPSRAAFMTGRYAIRSGMVSTGRVQVLLFLGGSGGLPPSETTFAKRLQQQGYTTGLIGKWHLGLNCEHRGDHCHHPNQHGFSYFYGLPFTLFNDCVPGESSGVLENLQHSLYNLTLLLGLGLFTMVCVRVLGLYQVSLWLLVLFSLLSV
;
A
#
# COMPACT_ATOMS: atom_id res chain seq x y z
N ARG A 1 -32.25 16.38 -2.80
CA ARG A 1 -32.90 15.45 -1.85
C ARG A 1 -32.13 15.40 -0.52
N LEU A 2 -31.02 14.66 -0.38
CA LEU A 2 -30.34 14.53 0.93
C LEU A 2 -29.86 15.87 1.53
N ALA A 3 -29.17 16.71 0.75
CA ALA A 3 -28.70 18.01 1.24
C ALA A 3 -29.82 19.05 1.45
N SER A 4 -30.95 18.91 0.75
CA SER A 4 -32.10 19.82 0.87
C SER A 4 -33.02 19.44 2.03
N GLU A 5 -33.00 18.18 2.45
CA GLU A 5 -33.86 17.62 3.52
C GLU A 5 -33.08 17.34 4.81
N GLY A 6 -31.81 17.77 4.89
CA GLY A 6 -30.92 17.48 6.02
C GLY A 6 -29.94 18.60 6.30
N VAL A 7 -28.87 18.27 7.03
CA VAL A 7 -27.81 19.23 7.39
C VAL A 7 -26.66 19.14 6.39
N LYS A 8 -26.29 20.27 5.79
CA LYS A 8 -25.08 20.39 4.97
C LYS A 8 -23.98 21.08 5.77
N LEU A 9 -22.99 20.31 6.20
CA LEU A 9 -21.81 20.87 6.85
C LEU A 9 -21.00 21.69 5.84
N THR A 10 -20.79 22.97 6.13
CA THR A 10 -19.96 23.87 5.30
C THR A 10 -18.47 23.73 5.61
N GLN A 11 -18.13 23.11 6.74
CA GLN A 11 -16.76 22.86 7.19
C GLN A 11 -16.64 21.45 7.79
N HIS A 12 -16.55 20.44 6.92
CA HIS A 12 -16.30 19.06 7.32
C HIS A 12 -14.88 18.65 6.91
N ILE A 13 -13.98 18.55 7.88
CA ILE A 13 -12.54 18.38 7.65
C ILE A 13 -12.16 16.93 7.97
N ALA A 14 -11.64 16.22 6.98
CA ALA A 14 -11.09 14.89 7.19
C ALA A 14 -9.82 14.96 8.07
N ALA A 15 -9.64 13.97 8.94
CA ALA A 15 -8.49 13.94 9.86
C ALA A 15 -7.13 13.72 9.16
N ALA A 16 -7.14 13.33 7.88
CA ALA A 16 -5.94 13.21 7.06
C ALA A 16 -6.29 13.36 5.57
N PRO A 17 -5.34 13.81 4.73
CA PRO A 17 -5.55 13.97 3.28
C PRO A 17 -5.41 12.66 2.49
N LEU A 18 -5.29 11.51 3.17
CA LEU A 18 -5.01 10.21 2.56
C LEU A 18 -5.99 9.12 3.03
N CYS A 19 -6.17 8.10 2.18
CA CYS A 19 -7.20 7.08 2.37
C CYS A 19 -7.10 6.34 3.71
N SER A 20 -6.01 5.60 3.95
CA SER A 20 -5.86 4.77 5.15
C SER A 20 -5.91 5.57 6.46
N PRO A 21 -5.15 6.68 6.65
CA PRO A 21 -5.22 7.45 7.89
C PRO A 21 -6.59 8.11 8.09
N SER A 22 -7.22 8.66 7.03
CA SER A 22 -8.55 9.26 7.16
C SER A 22 -9.61 8.23 7.57
N ARG A 23 -9.54 7.01 7.00
CA ARG A 23 -10.47 5.92 7.32
C ARG A 23 -10.24 5.37 8.72
N ALA A 24 -8.98 5.24 9.14
CA ALA A 24 -8.66 4.82 10.50
C ALA A 24 -9.26 5.81 11.51
N ALA A 25 -9.07 7.10 11.29
CA ALA A 25 -9.61 8.14 12.16
C ALA A 25 -11.14 8.19 12.16
N PHE A 26 -11.78 7.99 11.01
CA PHE A 26 -13.23 7.88 10.94
C PHE A 26 -13.77 6.67 11.73
N MET A 27 -13.10 5.51 11.62
CA MET A 27 -13.55 4.29 12.30
C MET A 27 -13.38 4.37 13.82
N THR A 28 -12.30 4.97 14.32
CA THR A 28 -11.96 4.98 15.75
C THR A 28 -12.31 6.28 16.48
N GLY A 29 -12.59 7.37 15.75
CA GLY A 29 -12.72 8.71 16.32
C GLY A 29 -11.40 9.27 16.88
N ARG A 30 -10.25 8.69 16.53
CA ARG A 30 -8.91 9.07 17.02
C ARG A 30 -8.03 9.51 15.86
N TYR A 31 -7.16 10.49 16.06
CA TYR A 31 -6.14 10.82 15.06
C TYR A 31 -5.31 9.58 14.71
N ALA A 32 -5.05 9.36 13.42
CA ALA A 32 -4.40 8.15 12.91
C ALA A 32 -3.01 7.87 13.50
N ILE A 33 -2.29 8.93 13.93
CA ILE A 33 -1.02 8.81 14.66
C ILE A 33 -1.16 7.96 15.94
N ARG A 34 -2.33 7.97 16.58
CA ARG A 34 -2.59 7.26 17.83
C ARG A 34 -2.79 5.75 17.66
N SER A 35 -3.18 5.32 16.46
CA SER A 35 -3.33 3.91 16.08
C SER A 35 -2.17 3.41 15.22
N GLY A 36 -1.14 4.23 14.99
CA GLY A 36 -0.03 3.88 14.10
C GLY A 36 -0.41 3.80 12.61
N MET A 37 -1.60 4.27 12.22
CA MET A 37 -2.08 4.24 10.83
C MET A 37 -1.54 5.42 10.00
N VAL A 38 -0.26 5.73 10.17
CA VAL A 38 0.47 6.80 9.50
C VAL A 38 1.88 6.34 9.17
N SER A 39 2.56 7.05 8.26
CA SER A 39 3.95 6.78 7.89
C SER A 39 4.65 8.11 7.64
N THR A 40 5.93 8.18 7.98
CA THR A 40 6.82 9.30 7.65
C THR A 40 7.51 9.11 6.29
N GLY A 41 7.36 7.93 5.67
CA GLY A 41 7.94 7.62 4.37
C GLY A 41 7.12 8.19 3.21
N ARG A 42 7.56 7.87 1.98
CA ARG A 42 6.84 8.21 0.74
C ARG A 42 5.50 7.46 0.62
N VAL A 43 5.46 6.22 1.09
CA VAL A 43 4.25 5.40 1.13
C VAL A 43 3.52 5.62 2.45
N GLN A 44 2.35 6.26 2.37
CA GLN A 44 1.56 6.67 3.54
C GLN A 44 0.16 6.04 3.58
N VAL A 45 -0.08 5.09 2.69
CA VAL A 45 -1.29 4.26 2.65
C VAL A 45 -0.86 2.82 2.47
N LEU A 46 -1.76 1.89 2.80
CA LEU A 46 -1.51 0.47 2.56
C LEU A 46 -1.54 0.21 1.05
N LEU A 47 -0.45 -0.30 0.48
CA LEU A 47 -0.33 -0.57 -0.96
C LEU A 47 -0.46 -2.05 -1.33
N PHE A 48 -0.40 -2.95 -0.35
CA PHE A 48 -0.36 -4.38 -0.58
C PHE A 48 -1.25 -5.12 0.41
N LEU A 49 -2.04 -6.07 -0.10
CA LEU A 49 -2.83 -6.98 0.74
C LEU A 49 -2.00 -8.04 1.45
N GLY A 50 -0.80 -8.32 0.94
CA GLY A 50 0.17 -9.20 1.59
C GLY A 50 0.97 -8.53 2.71
N GLY A 51 0.76 -7.24 2.98
CA GLY A 51 1.39 -6.55 4.09
C GLY A 51 0.74 -6.89 5.43
N SER A 52 1.55 -6.87 6.50
CA SER A 52 1.12 -7.06 7.89
C SER A 52 0.55 -5.81 8.55
N GLY A 53 0.61 -4.66 7.86
CA GLY A 53 0.11 -3.39 8.37
C GLY A 53 -1.41 -3.26 8.25
N GLY A 54 -2.06 -2.81 9.31
CA GLY A 54 -3.49 -2.54 9.34
C GLY A 54 -3.95 -1.91 10.64
N LEU A 55 -5.27 -1.64 10.74
CA LEU A 55 -5.86 -1.08 11.95
C LEU A 55 -5.63 -2.06 13.12
N PRO A 56 -4.93 -1.66 14.19
CA PRO A 56 -4.60 -2.60 15.27
C PRO A 56 -5.86 -3.27 15.85
N PRO A 57 -5.84 -4.59 16.14
CA PRO A 57 -6.97 -5.27 16.76
C PRO A 57 -7.41 -4.69 18.10
N SER A 58 -6.52 -3.95 18.78
CA SER A 58 -6.79 -3.23 20.02
C SER A 58 -7.61 -1.94 19.84
N GLU A 59 -7.68 -1.39 18.63
CA GLU A 59 -8.48 -0.19 18.35
C GLU A 59 -9.97 -0.54 18.25
N THR A 60 -10.79 0.23 18.94
CA THR A 60 -12.25 0.04 18.96
C THR A 60 -12.92 0.93 17.93
N THR A 61 -13.62 0.33 16.97
CA THR A 61 -14.38 1.08 15.96
C THR A 61 -15.77 1.46 16.45
N PHE A 62 -16.40 2.46 15.82
CA PHE A 62 -17.82 2.74 16.06
C PHE A 62 -18.71 1.52 15.75
N ALA A 63 -18.35 0.72 14.74
CA ALA A 63 -19.09 -0.49 14.37
C ALA A 63 -19.05 -1.53 15.49
N LYS A 64 -17.87 -1.74 16.12
CA LYS A 64 -17.73 -2.64 17.28
C LYS A 64 -18.60 -2.18 18.44
N ARG A 65 -18.65 -0.86 18.70
CA ARG A 65 -19.50 -0.29 19.75
C ARG A 65 -20.98 -0.51 19.47
N LEU A 66 -21.43 -0.26 18.24
CA LEU A 66 -22.82 -0.51 17.84
C LEU A 66 -23.18 -1.99 17.90
N GLN A 67 -22.30 -2.88 17.43
CA GLN A 67 -22.49 -4.32 17.51
C GLN A 67 -22.67 -4.79 18.96
N GLN A 68 -21.88 -4.26 19.91
CA GLN A 68 -22.03 -4.53 21.35
C GLN A 68 -23.38 -4.06 21.92
N GLN A 69 -24.03 -3.08 21.28
CA GLN A 69 -25.37 -2.60 21.64
C GLN A 69 -26.48 -3.35 20.89
N GLY A 70 -26.18 -4.43 20.18
CA GLY A 70 -27.16 -5.26 19.48
C GLY A 70 -27.51 -4.83 18.06
N TYR A 71 -26.77 -3.87 17.48
CA TYR A 71 -26.98 -3.49 16.08
C TYR A 71 -26.42 -4.55 15.12
N THR A 72 -27.18 -4.82 14.05
CA THR A 72 -26.65 -5.52 12.88
C THR A 72 -25.79 -4.56 12.05
N THR A 73 -24.50 -4.85 11.95
CA THR A 73 -23.52 -3.99 11.28
C THR A 73 -23.07 -4.59 9.95
N GLY A 74 -22.98 -3.76 8.91
CA GLY A 74 -22.49 -4.15 7.60
C GLY A 74 -21.60 -3.08 6.98
N LEU A 75 -20.56 -3.51 6.27
CA LEU A 75 -19.71 -2.63 5.47
C LEU A 75 -19.81 -3.04 4.00
N ILE A 76 -20.16 -2.08 3.14
CA ILE A 76 -20.20 -2.27 1.69
C ILE A 76 -19.15 -1.38 1.04
N GLY A 77 -18.27 -1.95 0.23
CA GLY A 77 -17.26 -1.24 -0.55
C GLY A 77 -15.84 -1.32 0.02
N LYS A 78 -15.14 -0.19 0.07
CA LYS A 78 -13.69 -0.12 0.37
C LYS A 78 -13.42 -0.10 1.87
N TRP A 79 -12.52 -0.97 2.33
CA TRP A 79 -11.99 -0.97 3.71
C TRP A 79 -10.70 -0.16 3.81
N HIS A 80 -9.60 -0.66 3.24
CA HIS A 80 -8.28 -0.02 3.15
C HIS A 80 -7.58 0.23 4.49
N LEU A 81 -7.81 -0.68 5.45
CA LEU A 81 -7.20 -0.69 6.78
C LEU A 81 -6.53 -2.03 7.12
N GLY A 82 -6.02 -2.73 6.11
CA GLY A 82 -5.28 -3.98 6.25
C GLY A 82 -6.15 -5.21 6.05
N LEU A 83 -5.49 -6.37 6.06
CA LEU A 83 -6.16 -7.67 5.94
C LEU A 83 -5.63 -8.67 6.95
N ASN A 84 -4.35 -9.04 6.86
CA ASN A 84 -3.71 -10.05 7.71
C ASN A 84 -2.60 -9.46 8.58
N CYS A 85 -2.17 -10.17 9.62
CA CYS A 85 -1.10 -9.76 10.54
C CYS A 85 0.18 -10.57 10.29
N GLU A 86 0.13 -11.86 10.61
CA GLU A 86 1.31 -12.74 10.67
C GLU A 86 1.33 -13.71 9.50
N HIS A 87 0.18 -14.31 9.19
CA HIS A 87 0.09 -15.28 8.12
C HIS A 87 -1.15 -15.05 7.26
N ARG A 88 -1.06 -15.53 6.01
CA ARG A 88 -2.19 -15.47 5.07
C ARG A 88 -3.39 -16.19 5.69
N GLY A 89 -4.52 -15.47 5.81
CA GLY A 89 -5.79 -16.02 6.26
C GLY A 89 -6.14 -15.77 7.73
N ASP A 90 -5.25 -15.18 8.54
CA ASP A 90 -5.60 -14.80 9.92
C ASP A 90 -6.65 -13.68 9.96
N HIS A 91 -6.70 -12.86 8.91
CA HIS A 91 -7.67 -11.79 8.73
C HIS A 91 -7.78 -10.83 9.92
N CYS A 92 -6.72 -10.64 10.70
CA CYS A 92 -6.76 -9.89 11.97
C CYS A 92 -7.24 -8.44 11.80
N HIS A 93 -7.03 -7.83 10.62
CA HIS A 93 -7.40 -6.46 10.28
C HIS A 93 -8.67 -6.38 9.43
N HIS A 94 -9.29 -7.51 9.12
CA HIS A 94 -10.48 -7.58 8.28
C HIS A 94 -11.68 -6.87 8.95
N PRO A 95 -12.60 -6.22 8.20
CA PRO A 95 -13.77 -5.54 8.77
C PRO A 95 -14.54 -6.37 9.80
N ASN A 96 -14.64 -7.68 9.57
CA ASN A 96 -15.35 -8.59 10.47
C ASN A 96 -14.68 -8.74 11.85
N GLN A 97 -13.37 -8.53 11.95
CA GLN A 97 -12.68 -8.47 13.24
C GLN A 97 -12.88 -7.11 13.94
N HIS A 98 -13.31 -6.09 13.19
CA HIS A 98 -13.54 -4.73 13.67
C HIS A 98 -15.02 -4.36 13.80
N GLY A 99 -15.88 -5.36 14.06
CA GLY A 99 -17.26 -5.13 14.48
C GLY A 99 -18.29 -4.99 13.37
N PHE A 100 -17.94 -5.34 12.12
CA PHE A 100 -18.91 -5.51 11.05
C PHE A 100 -19.34 -6.98 10.94
N SER A 101 -20.62 -7.28 11.11
CA SER A 101 -21.13 -8.66 10.97
C SER A 101 -21.20 -9.11 9.51
N TYR A 102 -21.28 -8.17 8.57
CA TYR A 102 -21.28 -8.43 7.13
C TYR A 102 -20.28 -7.52 6.40
N PHE A 103 -19.57 -8.08 5.41
CA PHE A 103 -18.71 -7.32 4.52
C PHE A 103 -18.87 -7.78 3.08
N TYR A 104 -19.12 -6.83 2.18
CA TYR A 104 -19.09 -7.04 0.73
C TYR A 104 -18.31 -5.92 0.07
N GLY A 105 -17.15 -6.23 -0.48
CA GLY A 105 -16.31 -5.26 -1.15
C GLY A 105 -14.84 -5.65 -1.15
N LEU A 106 -13.98 -4.64 -1.13
CA LEU A 106 -12.53 -4.82 -1.25
C LEU A 106 -11.83 -4.43 0.05
N PRO A 107 -10.99 -5.30 0.63
CA PRO A 107 -10.14 -4.93 1.77
C PRO A 107 -9.13 -3.84 1.41
N PHE A 108 -8.99 -3.56 0.11
CA PHE A 108 -7.98 -2.73 -0.52
C PHE A 108 -8.56 -1.50 -1.25
N THR A 109 -7.70 -0.68 -1.86
CA THR A 109 -8.09 0.41 -2.75
C THR A 109 -8.08 -0.02 -4.22
N LEU A 110 -8.88 0.66 -5.05
CA LEU A 110 -8.71 0.60 -6.49
C LEU A 110 -7.48 1.43 -6.89
N PHE A 111 -6.68 0.91 -7.81
CA PHE A 111 -5.61 1.60 -8.51
C PHE A 111 -5.83 1.48 -10.02
N ASN A 112 -5.21 2.39 -10.78
CA ASN A 112 -5.22 2.33 -12.23
C ASN A 112 -4.30 1.24 -12.78
N ASP A 113 -3.48 0.60 -11.93
CA ASP A 113 -2.62 -0.53 -12.26
C ASP A 113 -3.37 -1.74 -12.87
N CYS A 114 -4.70 -1.79 -12.74
CA CYS A 114 -5.54 -2.82 -13.35
C CYS A 114 -6.06 -2.44 -14.74
N VAL A 115 -5.76 -1.24 -15.25
CA VAL A 115 -6.19 -0.76 -16.57
C VAL A 115 -5.03 -0.91 -17.57
N PRO A 116 -5.17 -1.76 -18.61
CA PRO A 116 -4.13 -1.90 -19.63
C PRO A 116 -3.84 -0.55 -20.32
N GLY A 117 -2.56 -0.16 -20.35
CA GLY A 117 -2.11 1.07 -21.02
C GLY A 117 -2.04 2.31 -20.13
N GLU A 118 -2.49 2.24 -18.87
CA GLU A 118 -2.23 3.31 -17.89
C GLU A 118 -0.98 3.04 -17.05
N SER A 119 -0.26 4.11 -16.68
CA SER A 119 0.92 4.03 -15.83
C SER A 119 0.56 3.57 -14.42
N SER A 120 1.31 2.59 -13.88
CA SER A 120 1.10 2.10 -12.53
C SER A 120 1.65 3.09 -11.49
N GLY A 121 0.80 3.94 -10.93
CA GLY A 121 1.23 5.00 -10.00
C GLY A 121 1.92 4.47 -8.72
N VAL A 122 1.77 3.17 -8.43
CA VAL A 122 2.29 2.54 -7.21
C VAL A 122 3.73 2.02 -7.38
N LEU A 123 4.03 1.42 -8.53
CA LEU A 123 5.32 0.78 -8.80
C LEU A 123 6.21 1.56 -9.77
N GLU A 124 5.72 2.63 -10.41
CA GLU A 124 6.47 3.40 -11.41
C GLU A 124 7.87 3.80 -10.92
N ASN A 125 7.99 4.30 -9.69
CA ASN A 125 9.29 4.67 -9.13
C ASN A 125 10.24 3.47 -8.95
N LEU A 126 9.71 2.33 -8.52
CA LEU A 126 10.49 1.11 -8.36
C LEU A 126 10.92 0.58 -9.73
N GLN A 127 9.99 0.53 -10.69
CA GLN A 127 10.26 0.11 -12.06
C GLN A 127 11.30 1.00 -12.72
N HIS A 128 11.18 2.32 -12.59
CA HIS A 128 12.14 3.27 -13.14
C HIS A 128 13.52 3.14 -12.46
N SER A 129 13.56 2.94 -11.14
CA SER A 129 14.82 2.72 -10.42
C SER A 129 15.49 1.42 -10.84
N LEU A 130 14.73 0.33 -10.98
CA LEU A 130 15.22 -0.95 -11.46
C LEU A 130 15.72 -0.85 -12.90
N TYR A 131 14.96 -0.20 -13.78
CA TYR A 131 15.35 0.02 -15.18
C TYR A 131 16.66 0.81 -15.30
N ASN A 132 16.80 1.90 -14.54
CA ASN A 132 18.04 2.67 -14.52
C ASN A 132 19.22 1.86 -13.97
N LEU A 133 18.98 1.04 -12.93
CA LEU A 133 20.01 0.15 -12.39
C LEU A 133 20.46 -0.88 -13.44
N THR A 134 19.52 -1.50 -14.15
CA THR A 134 19.80 -2.44 -15.23
C THR A 134 20.61 -1.78 -16.35
N LEU A 135 20.27 -0.55 -16.75
CA LEU A 135 21.02 0.22 -17.73
C LEU A 135 22.46 0.51 -17.27
N LEU A 136 22.66 0.92 -16.01
CA LEU A 136 23.98 1.18 -15.45
C LEU A 136 24.85 -0.08 -15.41
N LEU A 137 24.27 -1.21 -14.99
CA LEU A 137 24.95 -2.51 -14.98
C LEU A 137 25.31 -2.97 -16.40
N GLY A 138 24.41 -2.79 -17.38
CA GLY A 138 24.66 -3.08 -18.79
C GLY A 138 25.77 -2.21 -19.39
N LEU A 139 25.78 -0.90 -19.10
CA LEU A 139 26.85 0.01 -19.52
C LEU A 139 28.20 -0.34 -18.87
N GLY A 140 28.17 -0.71 -17.58
CA GLY A 140 29.34 -1.22 -16.87
C GLY A 140 29.91 -2.50 -17.49
N LEU A 141 29.04 -3.45 -17.85
CA LEU A 141 29.44 -4.66 -18.56
C LEU A 141 30.06 -4.34 -19.93
N PHE A 142 29.40 -3.50 -20.72
CA PHE A 142 29.86 -3.10 -22.05
C PHE A 142 31.24 -2.44 -22.01
N THR A 143 31.44 -1.50 -21.08
CA THR A 143 32.73 -0.81 -20.90
C THR A 143 33.82 -1.77 -20.47
N MET A 144 33.55 -2.71 -19.54
CA MET A 144 34.52 -3.73 -19.14
C MET A 144 34.92 -4.67 -20.28
N VAL A 145 33.96 -5.09 -21.13
CA VAL A 145 34.25 -5.89 -22.33
C VAL A 145 35.13 -5.12 -23.30
N CYS A 146 34.80 -3.85 -23.57
CA CYS A 146 35.57 -3.01 -24.48
C CYS A 146 37.01 -2.81 -24.01
N VAL A 147 37.23 -2.50 -22.73
CA VAL A 147 38.57 -2.34 -22.14
C VAL A 147 39.39 -3.64 -22.25
N ARG A 148 38.75 -4.81 -22.05
CA ARG A 148 39.41 -6.11 -22.18
C ARG A 148 39.75 -6.44 -23.64
N VAL A 149 38.84 -6.20 -24.58
CA VAL A 149 39.04 -6.48 -26.02
C VAL A 149 40.09 -5.55 -26.64
N LEU A 150 40.11 -4.28 -26.25
CA LEU A 150 41.10 -3.30 -26.70
C LEU A 150 42.47 -3.48 -26.04
N GLY A 151 42.61 -4.43 -25.11
CA GLY A 151 43.88 -4.72 -24.42
C GLY A 151 44.32 -3.62 -23.45
N LEU A 152 43.42 -2.71 -23.07
CA LEU A 152 43.74 -1.57 -22.20
C LEU A 152 43.92 -1.99 -20.73
N TYR A 153 43.22 -3.04 -20.28
CA TYR A 153 43.35 -3.57 -18.93
C TYR A 153 42.89 -5.04 -18.84
N GLN A 154 43.50 -5.84 -17.95
CA GLN A 154 43.07 -7.21 -17.69
C GLN A 154 41.88 -7.25 -16.73
N VAL A 155 40.67 -7.39 -17.29
CA VAL A 155 39.43 -7.58 -16.51
C VAL A 155 39.19 -9.08 -16.25
N SER A 156 38.97 -9.51 -15.02
CA SER A 156 38.67 -10.93 -14.72
C SER A 156 37.39 -11.42 -15.43
N LEU A 157 37.41 -12.64 -15.96
CA LEU A 157 36.24 -13.30 -16.56
C LEU A 157 35.08 -13.45 -15.57
N TRP A 158 35.38 -13.65 -14.29
CA TRP A 158 34.37 -13.75 -13.23
C TRP A 158 33.58 -12.45 -13.03
N LEU A 159 34.24 -11.30 -13.19
CA LEU A 159 33.56 -10.00 -13.09
C LEU A 159 32.58 -9.78 -14.25
N LEU A 160 32.93 -10.25 -15.46
CA LEU A 160 32.05 -10.20 -16.62
C LEU A 160 30.81 -11.08 -16.43
N VAL A 161 30.99 -12.30 -15.91
CA VAL A 161 29.88 -13.21 -15.60
C VAL A 161 28.96 -12.60 -14.54
N LEU A 162 29.52 -12.05 -13.46
CA LEU A 162 28.74 -11.42 -12.39
C LEU A 162 27.92 -10.22 -12.89
N PHE A 163 28.52 -9.32 -13.66
CA PHE A 163 27.78 -8.19 -14.24
C PHE A 163 26.72 -8.63 -15.24
N SER A 164 26.99 -9.67 -16.04
CA SER A 164 26.00 -10.24 -16.97
C SER A 164 24.79 -10.85 -16.27
N LEU A 165 24.98 -11.49 -15.12
CA LEU A 165 23.89 -12.07 -14.33
C LEU A 165 23.06 -11.01 -13.61
N LEU A 166 23.69 -9.88 -13.26
CA LEU A 166 23.03 -8.76 -12.58
C LEU A 166 22.33 -7.77 -13.53
N SER A 167 22.70 -7.77 -14.82
CA SER A 167 22.13 -6.87 -15.83
C SER A 167 20.89 -7.43 -16.56
N VAL A 168 20.40 -8.62 -16.17
CA VAL A 168 19.20 -9.26 -16.71
C VAL A 168 18.05 -9.08 -15.72
#